data_AF-A0A6V7X8K1-F1
#
_entry.id   AF-A0A6V7X8K1-F1
#
_cell.length_a   1.000
_cell.length_b   1.000
_cell.length_c   1.000
_cell.angle_alpha   90.00
_cell.angle_beta   90.00
_cell.angle_gamma   90.00
#
_symmetry.space_group_name_H-M   'P 1'
#
loop_
_entity.id
_entity.type
_entity.pdbx_description
1 polymer ?
#
loop_
_entity_poly.entity_id
_entity_poly.type
_entity_poly.pdbx_seq_one_letter_code
_entity_poly.pdbx_strand_id
1 'polypeptide(L)'
;MRNTRIGRFTRGYFCTTIVFHFLAFFLWSSIFSFDTFLFALLLTTTTFLPLNISCSESAEKFWNCWDNYPQTISQLYSIRVALGSLIGSWIGVFVVPLDWNRWWQRWPICSVFWFIYFFTHWCIV
;
A
#
# COMPACT_ATOMS: atom_id res chain seq x y z
N MET A 1 20.43 -15.71 -13.52
CA MET A 1 20.10 -15.08 -12.21
C MET A 1 19.17 -13.86 -12.31
N ARG A 2 19.23 -13.01 -13.34
CA ARG A 2 18.31 -11.85 -13.48
C ARG A 2 16.84 -12.22 -13.73
N ASN A 3 16.59 -13.29 -14.50
CA ASN A 3 15.24 -13.73 -14.86
C ASN A 3 14.43 -14.25 -13.65
N THR A 4 15.11 -14.84 -12.65
CA THR A 4 14.46 -15.33 -11.42
C THR A 4 14.10 -14.21 -10.45
N ARG A 5 14.82 -13.07 -10.47
CA ARG A 5 14.49 -11.89 -9.63
C ARG A 5 13.23 -11.19 -10.15
N ILE A 6 13.16 -10.96 -11.46
CA ILE A 6 11.98 -10.34 -12.11
C ILE A 6 10.73 -11.21 -11.93
N GLY A 7 10.85 -12.53 -12.08
CA GLY A 7 9.72 -13.45 -11.86
C GLY A 7 9.20 -13.46 -10.41
N ARG A 8 10.06 -13.26 -9.40
CA ARG A 8 9.62 -13.13 -8.00
C ARG A 8 8.93 -11.79 -7.75
N PHE A 9 9.47 -10.71 -8.32
CA PHE A 9 8.90 -9.37 -8.24
C PHE A 9 7.49 -9.33 -8.81
N THR A 10 7.29 -9.83 -10.04
CA THR A 10 5.98 -9.79 -10.70
C THR A 10 4.95 -10.61 -9.93
N ARG A 11 5.30 -11.83 -9.52
CA ARG A 11 4.43 -12.68 -8.70
C ARG A 11 4.04 -12.00 -7.39
N GLY A 12 5.01 -11.42 -6.68
CA GLY A 12 4.75 -10.71 -5.43
C GLY A 12 3.81 -9.52 -5.64
N TYR A 13 4.03 -8.72 -6.69
CA TYR A 13 3.18 -7.57 -7.03
C TYR A 13 1.74 -7.98 -7.35
N PHE A 14 1.54 -9.06 -8.13
CA PHE A 14 0.20 -9.57 -8.39
C PHE A 14 -0.47 -10.12 -7.13
N CYS A 15 0.26 -10.88 -6.31
CA CYS A 15 -0.26 -11.41 -5.06
C CYS A 15 -0.70 -10.30 -4.09
N THR A 16 0.12 -9.25 -3.91
CA THR A 16 -0.24 -8.13 -3.04
C THR A 16 -1.40 -7.31 -3.58
N THR A 17 -1.48 -7.09 -4.89
CA THR A 17 -2.64 -6.44 -5.52
C THR A 17 -3.93 -7.22 -5.25
N ILE A 18 -3.90 -8.53 -5.42
CA ILE A 18 -5.05 -9.40 -5.14
C ILE A 18 -5.45 -9.31 -3.67
N VAL A 19 -4.48 -9.37 -2.75
CA VAL A 19 -4.73 -9.25 -1.31
C VAL A 19 -5.39 -7.92 -0.97
N PHE A 20 -4.87 -6.79 -1.47
CA PHE A 20 -5.48 -5.47 -1.21
C PHE A 20 -6.87 -5.33 -1.83
N HIS A 21 -7.11 -5.90 -3.01
CA HIS A 21 -8.43 -5.91 -3.64
C HIS A 21 -9.45 -6.66 -2.79
N PHE A 22 -9.10 -7.85 -2.29
CA PHE A 22 -9.97 -8.62 -1.39
C PHE A 22 -10.16 -7.93 -0.03
N LEU A 23 -9.12 -7.33 0.54
CA LEU A 23 -9.25 -6.54 1.77
C LEU A 23 -10.21 -5.37 1.59
N ALA A 24 -10.10 -4.64 0.48
CA ALA A 24 -11.01 -3.55 0.14
C ALA A 24 -12.45 -4.03 -0.06
N PHE A 25 -12.65 -5.22 -0.65
CA PHE A 25 -13.97 -5.86 -0.76
C PHE A 25 -14.57 -6.17 0.62
N PHE A 26 -13.82 -6.78 1.53
CA PHE A 26 -14.30 -7.06 2.89
C PHE A 26 -14.61 -5.78 3.68
N LEU A 27 -13.84 -4.73 3.43
CA LEU A 27 -13.98 -3.41 4.03
C LEU A 27 -14.85 -2.48 3.19
N TRP A 28 -16.03 -2.94 2.77
CA TRP A 28 -17.13 -2.08 2.26
C TRP A 28 -17.13 -1.77 0.77
N SER A 29 -16.23 -2.31 -0.05
CA SER A 29 -16.24 -2.08 -1.49
C SER A 29 -16.87 -3.21 -2.32
N SER A 30 -17.27 -2.89 -3.55
CA SER A 30 -17.73 -3.88 -4.53
C SER A 30 -16.56 -4.60 -5.20
N ILE A 31 -16.68 -5.91 -5.37
CA ILE A 31 -15.64 -6.78 -5.96
C ILE A 31 -15.40 -6.49 -7.45
N PHE A 32 -16.43 -6.07 -8.18
CA PHE A 32 -16.36 -5.81 -9.63
C PHE A 32 -16.17 -4.31 -9.96
N SER A 33 -15.94 -3.46 -8.96
CA SER A 33 -15.68 -2.04 -9.23
C SER A 33 -14.26 -1.81 -9.72
N PHE A 34 -14.14 -1.04 -10.80
CA PHE A 34 -12.86 -0.56 -11.31
C PHE A 34 -12.11 0.30 -10.29
N ASP A 35 -12.84 1.06 -9.47
CA ASP A 35 -12.23 1.94 -8.46
C ASP A 35 -11.53 1.14 -7.36
N THR A 36 -12.10 -0.01 -6.96
CA THR A 36 -11.47 -0.94 -6.01
C THR A 36 -10.17 -1.49 -6.56
N PHE A 37 -10.17 -1.85 -7.85
CA PHE A 37 -8.98 -2.37 -8.52
C PHE A 37 -7.89 -1.29 -8.61
N LEU A 38 -8.23 -0.07 -9.04
CA LEU A 38 -7.30 1.05 -9.09
C LEU A 38 -6.73 1.39 -7.71
N PHE A 39 -7.57 1.37 -6.68
CA PHE A 39 -7.14 1.59 -5.30
C PHE A 39 -6.17 0.50 -4.82
N ALA A 40 -6.47 -0.78 -5.09
CA ALA A 40 -5.58 -1.88 -4.77
C ALA A 40 -4.23 -1.79 -5.51
N LEU A 41 -4.25 -1.34 -6.77
CA LEU A 41 -3.06 -1.10 -7.58
C LEU A 41 -2.22 0.06 -7.02
N LEU A 42 -2.87 1.15 -6.60
CA LEU A 42 -2.22 2.30 -5.95
C LEU A 42 -1.54 1.89 -4.64
N LEU A 43 -2.26 1.18 -3.77
CA LEU A 43 -1.73 0.64 -2.52
C LEU A 43 -0.56 -0.31 -2.76
N THR A 44 -0.67 -1.19 -3.75
CA THR A 44 0.43 -2.12 -4.09
C THR A 44 1.66 -1.37 -4.58
N THR A 45 1.47 -0.38 -5.46
CA THR A 45 2.57 0.42 -6.01
C THR A 45 3.30 1.20 -4.93
N THR A 46 2.57 1.71 -3.93
CA THR A 46 3.16 2.54 -2.87
C THR A 46 3.72 1.73 -1.71
N THR A 47 3.28 0.48 -1.52
CA THR A 47 3.79 -0.39 -0.46
C THR A 47 4.84 -1.37 -0.98
N PHE A 48 4.46 -2.23 -1.92
CA PHE A 48 5.29 -3.33 -2.37
C PHE A 48 6.50 -2.86 -3.20
N LEU A 49 6.31 -1.88 -4.10
CA LEU A 49 7.37 -1.45 -5.01
C LEU A 49 8.59 -0.83 -4.28
N PRO A 50 8.44 0.19 -3.40
CA PRO A 50 9.59 0.76 -2.70
C PRO A 50 10.25 -0.24 -1.74
N LEU A 51 9.47 -1.08 -1.05
CA LEU A 51 10.00 -2.12 -0.17
C LEU A 51 10.78 -3.19 -0.95
N ASN A 52 10.31 -3.58 -2.14
CA ASN A 52 11.00 -4.57 -2.95
C ASN A 52 12.34 -4.05 -3.48
N ILE A 53 12.36 -2.78 -3.93
CA ILE A 53 13.58 -2.13 -4.44
C ILE A 53 14.63 -1.94 -3.34
N SER A 54 14.21 -1.49 -2.15
CA SER A 54 15.16 -1.09 -1.09
C SER A 54 15.52 -2.19 -0.10
N CYS A 55 14.60 -3.12 0.20
CA CYS A 55 14.80 -4.16 1.23
C CYS A 55 14.83 -5.60 0.67
N SER A 56 14.30 -5.88 -0.52
CA SER A 56 14.06 -7.26 -0.98
C SER A 56 15.07 -7.75 -2.04
N GLU A 57 16.27 -8.10 -1.61
CA GLU A 57 17.06 -9.09 -2.34
C GLU A 57 16.79 -10.53 -1.84
N SER A 58 16.36 -10.67 -0.58
CA SER A 58 15.92 -11.92 0.05
C SER A 58 14.83 -11.65 1.10
N ALA A 59 14.04 -12.66 1.46
CA ALA A 59 13.05 -12.55 2.53
C ALA A 59 13.72 -12.24 3.89
N GLU A 60 14.90 -12.80 4.14
CA GLU A 60 15.69 -12.53 5.34
C GLU A 60 16.15 -11.07 5.41
N LYS A 61 16.61 -10.49 4.29
CA LYS A 61 16.96 -9.06 4.25
C LYS A 61 15.74 -8.16 4.46
N PHE A 62 14.57 -8.57 3.97
CA PHE A 62 13.32 -7.85 4.22
C PHE A 62 12.99 -7.83 5.71
N TRP A 63 12.99 -8.99 6.38
CA TRP A 63 12.72 -9.08 7.82
C TRP A 63 13.79 -8.36 8.64
N ASN A 64 15.07 -8.47 8.26
CA ASN A 64 16.12 -7.67 8.90
C ASN A 64 15.93 -6.16 8.70
N CYS A 65 15.45 -5.71 7.54
CA CYS A 65 15.11 -4.29 7.29
C CYS A 65 14.04 -3.79 8.27
N TRP A 66 13.10 -4.68 8.61
CA TRP A 66 11.99 -4.41 9.50
C TRP A 66 12.40 -4.46 10.98
N ASP A 67 13.14 -5.50 11.39
CA ASP A 67 13.48 -5.78 12.79
C ASP A 67 14.74 -5.05 13.28
N ASN A 68 15.78 -4.94 12.44
CA ASN A 68 17.08 -4.36 12.85
C ASN A 68 17.20 -2.85 12.58
N TYR A 69 16.07 -2.17 12.34
CA TYR A 69 15.99 -0.77 11.93
C TYR A 69 16.64 -0.52 10.54
N PRO A 70 16.08 0.38 9.70
CA PRO A 70 16.61 0.65 8.36
C PRO A 70 18.05 1.16 8.41
N GLN A 71 18.95 0.47 7.70
CA GLN A 71 20.39 0.77 7.66
C GLN A 71 20.73 1.90 6.69
N THR A 72 19.82 2.17 5.74
CA THR A 72 19.99 3.20 4.70
C THR A 72 18.79 4.13 4.65
N ILE A 73 19.01 5.39 4.29
CA ILE A 73 17.95 6.39 4.10
C ILE A 73 16.88 5.91 3.11
N SER A 74 17.27 5.20 2.04
CA SER A 74 16.32 4.61 1.08
C SER A 74 15.39 3.58 1.70
N GLN A 75 15.90 2.72 2.59
CA GLN A 75 15.11 1.73 3.32
C GLN A 75 14.16 2.41 4.30
N LEU A 76 14.64 3.42 5.03
CA LEU A 76 13.83 4.21 5.94
C LEU A 76 12.65 4.87 5.21
N TYR A 77 12.91 5.56 4.10
CA TYR A 77 11.84 6.14 3.28
C TYR A 77 10.89 5.10 2.73
N SER A 78 11.39 3.95 2.27
CA SER A 78 10.54 2.89 1.72
C SER A 78 9.57 2.33 2.76
N ILE A 79 10.04 2.12 3.99
CA ILE A 79 9.20 1.67 5.11
C ILE A 79 8.20 2.76 5.51
N ARG A 80 8.65 4.02 5.62
CA ARG A 80 7.78 5.15 5.99
C ARG A 80 6.69 5.39 4.96
N VAL A 81 7.03 5.35 3.67
CA VAL A 81 6.07 5.46 2.57
C VAL A 81 5.04 4.33 2.63
N ALA A 82 5.49 3.09 2.79
CA ALA A 82 4.58 1.95 2.85
C ALA A 82 3.63 2.04 4.06
N LEU A 83 4.15 2.38 5.24
CA LEU A 83 3.36 2.55 6.46
C LEU A 83 2.39 3.72 6.35
N GLY A 84 2.86 4.90 5.92
CA GLY A 84 2.01 6.08 5.73
C GLY A 84 0.89 5.82 4.72
N SER A 85 1.22 5.15 3.62
CA SER A 85 0.24 4.74 2.61
C SER A 85 -0.82 3.81 3.19
N LEU A 86 -0.43 2.78 3.94
CA LEU A 86 -1.35 1.81 4.53
C LEU A 86 -2.24 2.45 5.61
N ILE A 87 -1.63 3.19 6.53
CA ILE A 87 -2.33 3.84 7.64
C ILE A 87 -3.30 4.88 7.10
N GLY A 88 -2.86 5.77 6.21
CA GLY A 88 -3.72 6.79 5.61
C GLY A 88 -4.88 6.18 4.83
N SER A 89 -4.59 5.20 3.98
CA SER A 89 -5.62 4.52 3.18
C SER A 89 -6.72 3.93 4.06
N TRP A 90 -6.36 3.26 5.17
CA TRP A 90 -7.34 2.62 6.04
C TRP A 90 -8.05 3.56 7.02
N ILE A 91 -7.40 4.64 7.45
CA ILE A 91 -8.09 5.70 8.20
C ILE A 91 -9.25 6.27 7.37
N GLY A 92 -9.03 6.50 6.07
CA GLY A 92 -10.08 7.00 5.19
C GLY A 92 -11.26 6.04 5.01
N VAL A 93 -11.04 4.73 5.14
CA VAL A 93 -12.12 3.73 5.08
C VAL A 93 -13.04 3.83 6.29
N PHE A 94 -12.51 4.13 7.48
CA PHE A 94 -13.34 4.33 8.68
C PHE A 94 -14.26 5.54 8.59
N VAL A 95 -13.99 6.50 7.70
CA VAL A 95 -14.82 7.70 7.50
C VAL A 95 -16.03 7.41 6.59
N VAL A 96 -16.00 6.34 5.78
CA VAL A 96 -17.08 5.98 4.84
C VAL A 96 -18.42 5.70 5.55
N PRO A 97 -18.47 4.92 6.67
CA PRO A 97 -19.72 4.62 7.38
C PRO A 97 -20.34 5.81 8.12
N LEU A 98 -19.59 6.91 8.32
CA LEU A 98 -20.03 8.03 9.16
C LEU A 98 -21.19 8.82 8.51
N ASP A 99 -21.25 8.88 7.17
CA ASP A 99 -22.30 9.60 6.43
C ASP A 99 -22.42 9.06 4.98
N TRP A 100 -23.03 7.87 4.80
CA TRP A 100 -23.09 7.16 3.50
C TRP A 100 -23.72 7.95 2.33
N ASN A 101 -24.45 9.02 2.62
CA ASN A 101 -25.23 9.79 1.65
C ASN A 101 -24.44 10.96 1.02
N ARG A 102 -23.17 11.19 1.39
CA ARG A 102 -22.39 12.30 0.84
C ARG A 102 -21.54 11.86 -0.34
N TRP A 103 -21.49 12.72 -1.37
CA TRP A 103 -20.71 12.48 -2.59
C TRP A 103 -19.20 12.36 -2.32
N TRP A 104 -18.69 13.06 -1.29
CA TRP A 104 -17.27 13.03 -0.91
C TRP A 104 -16.88 11.78 -0.08
N GLN A 105 -17.86 11.01 0.42
CA GLN A 105 -17.65 9.74 1.15
C GLN A 105 -17.76 8.50 0.26
N ARG A 106 -17.95 8.68 -1.05
CA ARG A 106 -17.98 7.55 -1.98
C ARG A 106 -16.61 6.87 -2.02
N TRP A 107 -16.62 5.54 -1.96
CA TRP A 107 -15.41 4.75 -2.17
C TRP A 107 -14.78 5.08 -3.54
N PRO A 108 -13.45 5.22 -3.66
CA PRO A 108 -12.40 5.24 -2.64
C PRO A 108 -11.93 6.67 -2.26
N ILE A 109 -12.78 7.71 -2.41
CA ILE A 109 -12.37 9.12 -2.31
C ILE A 109 -11.74 9.44 -0.95
N CYS A 110 -12.40 9.09 0.16
CA CYS A 110 -11.85 9.31 1.49
C CYS A 110 -10.52 8.56 1.69
N SER A 111 -10.45 7.30 1.30
CA SER A 111 -9.25 6.47 1.39
C SER A 111 -8.07 7.09 0.64
N VAL A 112 -8.29 7.58 -0.58
CA VAL A 112 -7.25 8.25 -1.38
C VAL A 112 -6.84 9.59 -0.76
N PHE A 113 -7.79 10.37 -0.24
CA PHE A 113 -7.48 11.66 0.40
C PHE A 113 -6.55 11.49 1.61
N TRP A 114 -6.90 10.57 2.51
CA TRP A 114 -6.09 10.26 3.68
C TRP A 114 -4.78 9.58 3.33
N PHE A 115 -4.77 8.73 2.30
CA PHE A 115 -3.54 8.19 1.72
C PHE A 115 -2.58 9.31 1.30
N ILE A 116 -3.02 10.31 0.53
CA ILE A 116 -2.16 11.43 0.09
C ILE A 116 -1.62 12.19 1.29
N TYR A 117 -2.48 12.53 2.25
CA TYR A 117 -2.08 13.27 3.44
C TYR A 117 -0.97 12.55 4.23
N PHE A 118 -1.16 11.27 4.53
CA PHE A 118 -0.17 10.49 5.27
C PHE A 118 1.07 10.19 4.43
N PHE A 119 0.92 9.92 3.13
CA PHE A 119 2.02 9.71 2.21
C PHE A 119 2.95 10.93 2.20
N THR A 120 2.42 12.15 2.08
CA THR A 120 3.23 13.37 2.08
C THR A 120 3.86 13.63 3.46
N HIS A 121 3.11 13.46 4.54
CA HIS A 121 3.61 13.74 5.88
C HIS A 121 4.70 12.76 6.33
N TRP A 122 4.57 11.47 6.02
CA TRP A 122 5.58 10.44 6.34
C TRP A 122 6.78 10.44 5.40
N CYS A 123 6.68 11.06 4.21
CA CYS A 123 7.83 11.30 3.34
C CYS A 123 8.73 12.45 3.84
N ILE A 124 8.21 13.40 4.61
CA ILE A 124 8.93 14.63 4.98
C ILE A 124 9.50 14.57 6.40
N VAL A 125 8.84 13.84 7.30
CA VAL A 125 9.27 13.61 8.70
C VAL A 125 10.09 12.33 8.78
#